data_AF-A0A7Y4HAJ5-F1
#
_entry.id   AF-A0A7Y4HAJ5-F1
#
_cell.length_a   1.000
_cell.length_b   1.000
_cell.length_c   1.000
_cell.angle_alpha   90.00
_cell.angle_beta   90.00
_cell.angle_gamma   90.00
#
_symmetry.space_group_name_H-M   'P 1'
#
loop_
_entity.id
_entity.type
_entity.pdbx_description
1 polymer ?
#
loop_
_entity_poly.entity_id
_entity_poly.type
_entity_poly.pdbx_seq_one_letter_code
_entity_poly.pdbx_strand_id
1 'polypeptide(L)'
;MTPSWRLSALGAAVNSVQNPAYDPGLEVRFAAAARHSRMVRMLRVAVPAAVVLALASIVLIQVFLNPFQTALAKLPVDMGNLVVSGTKITMETPHLAGFSTDQRPYELWAKAAIQDLTNPDHVELQTLRAKVMMEDKSTVTMDARTGFFDSKQQMLDLRKDIFLQSSTGYEAKLSQAYVDINKGTVTSDEHVDVKLLNGTLTADRLRIINSGEVVRFEGNVVMNLIMETPAAPEPEPEAPTAPKTRSVTGKSANTK
;
A
#
# COMPACT_ATOMS: atom_id res chain seq x y z
N MET A 1 -121.49 38.51 67.50
CA MET A 1 -121.55 39.66 68.43
C MET A 1 -120.50 40.68 68.01
N THR A 2 -120.90 41.95 67.95
CA THR A 2 -120.08 43.17 67.72
C THR A 2 -119.30 43.59 68.99
N PRO A 3 -118.38 44.59 69.01
CA PRO A 3 -118.01 45.63 68.01
C PRO A 3 -116.46 45.61 67.67
N SER A 4 -115.70 46.63 67.20
CA SER A 4 -115.92 48.07 66.92
C SER A 4 -114.92 48.69 65.90
N TRP A 5 -115.42 49.61 65.05
CA TRP A 5 -114.99 51.01 64.79
C TRP A 5 -113.66 51.55 65.43
N ARG A 6 -112.80 52.41 64.83
CA ARG A 6 -112.84 53.37 63.67
C ARG A 6 -111.46 53.60 62.97
N LEU A 7 -111.52 54.23 61.78
CA LEU A 7 -110.61 55.22 61.13
C LEU A 7 -109.62 55.96 62.07
N SER A 8 -108.45 56.54 61.70
CA SER A 8 -107.77 56.88 60.41
C SER A 8 -106.33 57.41 60.76
N ALA A 9 -105.36 57.74 59.88
CA ALA A 9 -105.07 57.55 58.44
C ALA A 9 -103.60 57.98 58.15
N LEU A 10 -103.12 57.76 56.90
CA LEU A 10 -101.86 58.25 56.29
C LEU A 10 -100.51 58.02 57.01
N GLY A 11 -99.66 57.20 56.40
CA GLY A 11 -98.21 57.15 56.63
C GLY A 11 -97.53 56.46 55.44
N ALA A 12 -96.64 57.16 54.73
CA ALA A 12 -96.15 56.72 53.43
C ALA A 12 -95.17 55.53 53.49
N ALA A 13 -95.13 54.75 52.43
CA ALA A 13 -94.23 53.61 52.29
C ALA A 13 -92.77 54.03 52.07
N VAL A 14 -91.83 53.29 52.66
CA VAL A 14 -90.53 52.98 52.04
C VAL A 14 -90.21 51.50 52.30
N ASN A 15 -90.16 50.72 51.22
CA ASN A 15 -89.65 49.36 51.24
C ASN A 15 -88.13 49.42 51.01
N SER A 16 -87.34 49.43 52.09
CA SER A 16 -85.88 49.58 52.01
C SER A 16 -85.21 48.27 51.60
N VAL A 17 -85.22 47.98 50.29
CA VAL A 17 -84.40 46.93 49.68
C VAL A 17 -82.92 47.29 49.91
N GLN A 18 -82.26 46.52 50.77
CA GLN A 18 -80.83 46.63 51.01
C GLN A 18 -80.08 46.14 49.78
N ASN A 19 -79.60 47.09 48.97
CA ASN A 19 -78.78 46.81 47.80
C ASN A 19 -77.39 46.34 48.27
N PRO A 20 -76.87 45.17 47.84
CA PRO A 20 -75.53 44.74 48.22
C PRO A 20 -74.48 45.71 47.67
N ALA A 21 -73.47 46.01 48.50
CA ALA A 21 -72.46 47.01 48.19
C ALA A 21 -71.62 46.62 46.95
N TYR A 22 -71.34 47.61 46.12
CA TYR A 22 -70.41 47.52 44.99
C TYR A 22 -68.97 47.39 45.54
N ASP A 23 -68.35 46.22 45.35
CA ASP A 23 -66.96 45.97 45.74
C ASP A 23 -66.00 46.24 44.55
N PRO A 24 -65.23 47.35 44.56
CA PRO A 24 -64.33 47.70 43.47
C PRO A 24 -63.13 46.74 43.30
N GLY A 25 -62.94 45.76 44.19
CA GLY A 25 -61.87 44.76 44.10
C GLY A 25 -62.10 43.66 43.05
N LEU A 26 -63.32 43.46 42.58
CA LEU A 26 -63.64 42.39 41.62
C LEU A 26 -63.19 42.72 40.19
N GLU A 27 -63.34 43.96 39.75
CA GLU A 27 -63.10 44.37 38.35
C GLU A 27 -61.62 44.22 37.96
N VAL A 28 -60.71 44.54 38.90
CA VAL A 28 -59.26 44.39 38.72
C VAL A 28 -58.86 42.91 38.58
N ARG A 29 -59.55 42.01 39.28
CA ARG A 29 -59.30 40.56 39.23
C ARG A 29 -59.78 39.93 37.92
N PHE A 30 -60.93 40.38 37.38
CA PHE A 30 -61.39 39.94 36.06
C PHE A 30 -60.51 40.47 34.92
N ALA A 31 -60.02 41.71 35.01
CA ALA A 31 -59.09 42.28 34.03
C ALA A 31 -57.75 41.51 33.95
N ALA A 32 -57.22 41.07 35.11
CA ALA A 32 -56.01 40.25 35.17
C ALA A 32 -56.22 38.85 34.55
N ALA A 33 -57.34 38.18 34.86
CA ALA A 33 -57.67 36.85 34.34
C ALA A 33 -57.85 36.83 32.81
N ALA A 34 -58.52 37.85 32.24
CA ALA A 34 -58.74 37.96 30.80
C ALA A 34 -57.43 38.13 29.99
N ARG A 35 -56.44 38.84 30.55
CA ARG A 35 -55.11 39.00 29.93
C ARG A 35 -54.35 37.67 29.88
N HIS A 36 -54.39 36.89 30.96
CA HIS A 36 -53.70 35.59 31.01
C HIS A 36 -54.32 34.58 30.03
N SER A 37 -55.65 34.53 29.93
CA SER A 37 -56.37 33.66 28.97
C SER A 37 -56.02 33.99 27.50
N ARG A 38 -55.96 35.28 27.13
CA ARG A 38 -55.54 35.70 25.78
C ARG A 38 -54.09 35.34 25.47
N MET A 39 -53.17 35.50 26.43
CA MET A 39 -51.76 35.16 26.27
C MET A 39 -51.55 33.66 26.02
N VAL A 40 -52.21 32.80 26.80
CA VAL A 40 -52.15 31.33 26.61
C VAL A 40 -52.75 30.91 25.26
N ARG A 41 -53.85 31.54 24.83
CA ARG A 41 -54.45 31.25 23.51
C ARG A 41 -53.55 31.67 22.35
N MET A 42 -52.83 32.78 22.48
CA MET A 42 -51.83 33.22 21.50
C MET A 42 -50.64 32.28 21.45
N LEU A 43 -50.10 31.87 22.61
CA LEU A 43 -48.94 30.96 22.69
C LEU A 43 -49.23 29.58 22.09
N ARG A 44 -50.46 29.05 22.28
CA ARG A 44 -50.93 27.80 21.67
C ARG A 44 -50.94 27.79 20.13
N VAL A 45 -50.96 28.95 19.49
CA VAL A 45 -50.89 29.08 18.01
C VAL A 45 -49.50 29.51 17.55
N ALA A 46 -48.86 30.43 18.28
CA ALA A 46 -47.54 30.94 17.96
C ALA A 46 -46.44 29.87 18.02
N VAL A 47 -46.50 28.95 18.99
CA VAL A 47 -45.48 27.89 19.13
C VAL A 47 -45.52 26.90 17.95
N PRO A 48 -46.66 26.29 17.56
CA PRO A 48 -46.72 25.47 16.34
C PRO A 48 -46.33 26.25 15.07
N ALA A 49 -46.78 27.49 14.92
CA ALA A 49 -46.47 28.31 13.74
C ALA A 49 -44.96 28.60 13.61
N ALA A 50 -44.27 28.88 14.72
CA ALA A 50 -42.82 29.08 14.74
C ALA A 50 -42.05 27.82 14.33
N VAL A 51 -42.48 26.63 14.77
CA VAL A 51 -41.87 25.35 14.37
C VAL A 51 -42.04 25.09 12.87
N VAL A 52 -43.24 25.33 12.32
CA VAL A 52 -43.50 25.19 10.88
C VAL A 52 -42.65 26.16 10.07
N LEU A 53 -42.53 27.43 10.50
CA LEU A 53 -41.66 28.42 9.85
C LEU A 53 -40.18 28.04 9.90
N ALA A 54 -39.69 27.48 11.01
CA ALA A 54 -38.31 27.03 11.14
C ALA A 54 -38.00 25.83 10.23
N LEU A 55 -38.92 24.86 10.12
CA LEU A 55 -38.75 23.74 9.18
C LEU A 55 -38.82 24.20 7.72
N ALA A 56 -39.75 25.10 7.40
CA ALA A 56 -39.87 25.68 6.06
C ALA A 56 -38.61 26.48 5.67
N SER A 57 -38.02 27.25 6.59
CA SER A 57 -36.80 28.01 6.30
C SER A 57 -35.58 27.11 6.10
N ILE A 58 -35.43 26.01 6.87
CA ILE A 58 -34.36 25.03 6.66
C ILE A 58 -34.47 24.41 5.26
N VAL A 59 -35.67 24.00 4.84
CA VAL A 59 -35.89 23.45 3.48
C VAL A 59 -35.62 24.51 2.41
N LEU A 60 -36.08 25.75 2.61
CA LEU A 60 -35.84 26.85 1.68
C LEU A 60 -34.33 27.15 1.53
N ILE A 61 -33.58 27.15 2.63
CA ILE A 61 -32.13 27.37 2.62
C ILE A 61 -31.41 26.23 1.89
N GLN A 62 -31.78 24.97 2.12
CA GLN A 62 -31.22 23.83 1.38
C GLN A 62 -31.48 23.92 -0.13
N VAL A 63 -32.71 24.27 -0.53
CA VAL A 63 -33.10 24.34 -1.95
C VAL A 63 -32.50 25.56 -2.66
N PHE A 64 -32.49 26.74 -2.03
CA PHE A 64 -32.11 28.01 -2.69
C PHE A 64 -30.67 28.47 -2.42
N LEU A 65 -30.07 28.18 -1.25
CA LEU A 65 -28.70 28.62 -0.93
C LEU A 65 -27.64 27.54 -1.20
N ASN A 66 -28.06 26.37 -1.70
CA ASN A 66 -27.30 25.16 -2.08
C ASN A 66 -25.76 25.36 -2.22
N PRO A 67 -25.00 25.34 -1.10
CA PRO A 67 -23.60 25.79 -1.09
C PRO A 67 -22.65 24.75 -1.72
N PHE A 68 -23.14 23.54 -1.97
CA PHE A 68 -22.38 22.44 -2.57
C PHE A 68 -22.29 22.53 -4.10
N GLN A 69 -23.14 23.30 -4.78
CA GLN A 69 -23.01 23.48 -6.24
C GLN A 69 -21.95 24.54 -6.60
N THR A 70 -21.90 25.65 -5.88
CA THR A 70 -20.98 26.77 -6.18
C THR A 70 -19.53 26.51 -5.77
N ALA A 71 -19.29 25.62 -4.80
CA ALA A 71 -17.95 25.17 -4.42
C ALA A 71 -17.29 24.24 -5.46
N LEU A 72 -18.10 23.49 -6.23
CA LEU A 72 -17.61 22.56 -7.27
C LEU A 72 -17.58 23.19 -8.67
N ALA A 73 -18.36 24.25 -8.92
CA ALA A 73 -18.44 24.94 -10.21
C ALA A 73 -17.24 25.87 -10.55
N LYS A 74 -16.14 25.80 -9.78
CA LYS A 74 -14.90 26.59 -10.02
C LYS A 74 -13.68 25.74 -10.38
N LEU A 75 -13.88 24.50 -10.81
CA LEU A 75 -12.88 23.79 -11.60
C LEU A 75 -13.11 24.11 -13.09
N PRO A 76 -12.10 24.61 -13.82
CA PRO A 76 -12.16 24.68 -15.28
C PRO A 76 -12.06 23.25 -15.83
N VAL A 77 -13.20 22.56 -15.87
CA VAL A 77 -13.28 21.23 -16.48
C VAL A 77 -13.32 21.44 -17.99
N ASP A 78 -12.14 21.51 -18.58
CA ASP A 78 -11.94 21.41 -20.02
C ASP A 78 -12.43 20.02 -20.47
N MET A 79 -13.66 19.96 -20.98
CA MET A 79 -14.28 18.71 -21.46
C MET A 79 -13.78 18.34 -22.87
N GLY A 80 -12.46 18.38 -23.05
CA GLY A 80 -11.72 17.81 -24.16
C GLY A 80 -10.65 16.85 -23.62
N ASN A 81 -10.88 15.54 -23.78
CA ASN A 81 -10.01 14.47 -23.25
C ASN A 81 -9.84 14.41 -21.72
N LEU A 82 -10.92 14.14 -20.99
CA LEU A 82 -10.80 13.28 -19.79
C LEU A 82 -10.56 11.82 -20.23
N VAL A 83 -9.39 11.57 -20.82
CA VAL A 83 -8.81 10.22 -20.81
C VAL A 83 -8.33 9.99 -19.37
N VAL A 84 -8.82 8.92 -18.74
CA VAL A 84 -8.47 8.57 -17.36
C VAL A 84 -7.04 8.03 -17.32
N SER A 85 -6.05 8.91 -17.42
CA SER A 85 -4.62 8.61 -17.21
C SER A 85 -4.26 8.40 -15.73
N GLY A 86 -5.26 8.12 -14.88
CA GLY A 86 -5.14 7.96 -13.43
C GLY A 86 -5.37 6.54 -12.93
N THR A 87 -5.47 5.53 -13.81
CA THR A 87 -5.58 4.13 -13.36
C THR A 87 -4.24 3.55 -12.91
N LYS A 88 -3.10 4.14 -13.29
CA LYS A 88 -1.78 3.59 -12.96
C LYS A 88 -1.19 4.25 -11.72
N ILE A 89 -0.86 3.44 -10.72
CA ILE A 89 -0.09 3.83 -9.55
C ILE A 89 1.37 3.47 -9.81
N THR A 90 2.24 4.48 -9.76
CA THR A 90 3.70 4.29 -9.80
C THR A 90 4.26 4.45 -8.39
N MET A 91 4.92 3.42 -7.89
CA MET A 91 5.64 3.40 -6.63
C MET A 91 7.13 3.61 -6.90
N GLU A 92 7.78 4.54 -6.21
CA GLU A 92 9.24 4.70 -6.23
C GLU A 92 9.90 3.79 -5.18
N THR A 93 11.02 3.16 -5.54
CA THR A 93 11.80 2.27 -4.67
C THR A 93 10.96 1.21 -3.90
N PRO A 94 10.03 0.49 -4.55
CA PRO A 94 9.28 -0.60 -3.91
C PRO A 94 10.23 -1.66 -3.33
N HIS A 95 9.90 -2.15 -2.14
CA HIS A 95 10.60 -3.24 -1.47
C HIS A 95 9.58 -4.27 -0.99
N LEU A 96 9.78 -5.53 -1.38
CA LEU A 96 9.02 -6.69 -0.95
C LEU A 96 9.98 -7.66 -0.28
N ALA A 97 9.67 -8.09 0.95
CA ALA A 97 10.40 -9.14 1.65
C ALA A 97 9.42 -10.24 2.06
N GLY A 98 9.89 -11.49 2.08
CA GLY A 98 9.06 -12.64 2.40
C GLY A 98 9.86 -13.91 2.61
N PHE A 99 9.14 -15.02 2.69
CA PHE A 99 9.71 -16.37 2.80
C PHE A 99 9.19 -17.24 1.67
N SER A 100 10.09 -18.00 1.05
CA SER A 100 9.74 -19.06 0.10
C SER A 100 8.98 -20.19 0.81
N THR A 101 8.38 -21.11 0.06
CA THR A 101 7.72 -22.33 0.59
C THR A 101 8.61 -23.10 1.57
N ASP A 102 9.92 -23.08 1.31
CA ASP A 102 10.92 -23.83 2.06
C ASP A 102 11.49 -22.99 3.23
N GLN A 103 10.74 -21.98 3.68
CA GLN A 103 11.08 -21.05 4.77
C GLN A 103 12.36 -20.22 4.58
N ARG A 104 12.94 -20.20 3.37
CA ARG A 104 14.12 -19.38 3.07
C ARG A 104 13.71 -17.92 2.80
N PRO A 105 14.38 -16.92 3.43
CA PRO A 105 14.06 -15.51 3.22
C PRO A 105 14.43 -15.06 1.80
N TYR A 106 13.57 -14.22 1.22
CA TYR A 106 13.84 -13.48 -0.01
C TYR A 106 13.51 -12.00 0.15
N GLU A 107 14.22 -11.18 -0.61
CA GLU A 107 14.06 -9.74 -0.69
C GLU A 107 14.05 -9.32 -2.17
N LEU A 108 13.13 -8.44 -2.57
CA LEU A 108 12.95 -7.93 -3.92
C LEU A 108 12.80 -6.41 -3.86
N TRP A 109 13.68 -5.71 -4.55
CA TRP A 109 13.62 -4.27 -4.76
C TRP A 109 13.42 -3.96 -6.23
N ALA A 110 12.78 -2.85 -6.55
CA ALA A 110 12.87 -2.25 -7.88
C ALA A 110 13.10 -0.75 -7.78
N LYS A 111 13.53 -0.10 -8.87
CA LYS A 111 13.62 1.36 -8.94
C LYS A 111 12.21 1.97 -8.99
N ALA A 112 11.32 1.36 -9.77
CA ALA A 112 9.90 1.71 -9.81
C ALA A 112 9.04 0.46 -9.99
N ALA A 113 7.81 0.49 -9.48
CA ALA A 113 6.75 -0.46 -9.78
C ALA A 113 5.51 0.29 -10.29
N ILE A 114 4.93 -0.18 -11.39
CA ILE A 114 3.72 0.40 -12.00
C ILE A 114 2.61 -0.65 -11.94
N GLN A 115 1.54 -0.34 -11.22
CA GLN A 115 0.36 -1.21 -11.07
C GLN A 115 -0.85 -0.50 -11.68
N ASP A 116 -1.69 -1.22 -12.43
CA ASP A 116 -2.95 -0.68 -12.96
C ASP A 116 -4.12 -1.03 -12.04
N LEU A 117 -4.88 -0.04 -11.59
CA LEU A 117 -6.07 -0.20 -10.75
C LEU A 117 -7.20 -0.97 -11.45
N THR A 118 -7.21 -1.03 -12.78
CA THR A 118 -8.16 -1.87 -13.53
C THR A 118 -7.75 -3.35 -13.54
N ASN A 119 -6.48 -3.65 -13.27
CA ASN A 119 -5.96 -5.01 -13.21
C ASN A 119 -4.82 -5.11 -12.18
N PRO A 120 -5.15 -5.03 -10.87
CA PRO A 120 -4.16 -4.90 -9.80
C PRO A 120 -3.28 -6.15 -9.62
N ASP A 121 -3.68 -7.28 -10.21
CA ASP A 121 -2.94 -8.53 -10.13
C ASP A 121 -1.56 -8.42 -10.82
N HIS A 122 -1.40 -7.54 -11.82
CA HIS A 122 -0.15 -7.34 -12.56
C HIS A 122 0.59 -6.06 -12.17
N VAL A 123 1.90 -6.20 -11.91
CA VAL A 123 2.81 -5.10 -11.57
C VAL A 123 4.02 -5.13 -12.51
N GLU A 124 4.24 -4.06 -13.26
CA GLU A 124 5.46 -3.84 -14.04
C GLU A 124 6.57 -3.33 -13.10
N LEU A 125 7.72 -4.01 -13.10
CA LEU A 125 8.89 -3.69 -12.29
C LEU A 125 10.01 -3.15 -13.20
N GLN A 126 10.56 -1.99 -12.87
CA GLN A 126 11.64 -1.36 -13.62
C GLN A 126 12.93 -1.35 -12.79
N THR A 127 14.01 -1.90 -13.38
CA THR A 127 15.32 -2.10 -12.73
C THR A 127 15.15 -2.79 -11.37
N LEU A 128 14.93 -4.10 -11.40
CA LEU A 128 14.71 -4.90 -10.20
C LEU A 128 15.96 -5.66 -9.78
N ARG A 129 16.07 -5.85 -8.47
CA ARG A 129 17.07 -6.68 -7.80
C ARG A 129 16.35 -7.62 -6.85
N ALA A 130 16.56 -8.92 -6.99
CA ALA A 130 16.17 -9.90 -5.99
C ALA A 130 17.40 -10.45 -5.26
N LYS A 131 17.18 -10.92 -4.04
CA LYS A 131 18.15 -11.63 -3.22
C LYS A 131 17.44 -12.78 -2.53
N VAL A 132 17.98 -13.99 -2.68
CA VAL A 132 17.41 -15.22 -2.13
C VAL A 132 18.50 -15.97 -1.39
N MET A 133 18.18 -16.46 -0.18
CA MET A 133 19.04 -17.40 0.52
C MET A 133 18.75 -18.83 0.03
N MET A 134 19.81 -19.58 -0.27
CA MET A 134 19.73 -20.99 -0.68
C MET A 134 19.88 -21.92 0.53
N GLU A 135 19.62 -23.22 0.33
CA GLU A 135 19.66 -24.23 1.39
C GLU A 135 21.06 -24.42 1.99
N ASP A 136 22.10 -24.33 1.14
CA ASP A 136 23.52 -24.34 1.53
C ASP A 136 23.97 -23.06 2.27
N LYS A 137 23.03 -22.14 2.55
CA LYS A 137 23.23 -20.78 3.11
C LYS A 137 24.01 -19.84 2.20
N SER A 138 24.26 -20.20 0.94
CA SER A 138 24.71 -19.24 -0.06
C SER A 138 23.62 -18.20 -0.32
N THR A 139 24.03 -17.04 -0.82
CA THR A 139 23.10 -15.98 -1.25
C THR A 139 23.22 -15.83 -2.74
N VAL A 140 22.09 -15.89 -3.44
CA VAL A 140 22.01 -15.53 -4.87
C VAL A 140 21.34 -14.17 -4.99
N THR A 141 22.02 -13.26 -5.66
CA THR A 141 21.46 -11.98 -6.12
C THR A 141 21.15 -12.06 -7.59
N MET A 142 20.05 -11.45 -8.01
CA MET A 142 19.58 -11.40 -9.39
C MET A 142 19.19 -9.97 -9.73
N ASP A 143 19.79 -9.40 -10.76
CA ASP A 143 19.42 -8.11 -11.35
C ASP A 143 18.69 -8.35 -12.69
N ALA A 144 17.69 -7.52 -13.01
CA ALA A 144 17.04 -7.51 -14.32
C ALA A 144 16.53 -6.11 -14.69
N ARG A 145 16.51 -5.76 -15.98
CA ARG A 145 16.06 -4.43 -16.43
C ARG A 145 14.54 -4.25 -16.33
N THR A 146 13.77 -5.29 -16.67
CA THR A 146 12.31 -5.26 -16.65
C THR A 146 11.79 -6.57 -16.07
N GLY A 147 10.75 -6.48 -15.25
CA GLY A 147 9.99 -7.62 -14.77
C GLY A 147 8.50 -7.37 -14.83
N PHE A 148 7.71 -8.42 -15.00
CA PHE A 148 6.25 -8.40 -14.85
C PHE A 148 5.88 -9.41 -13.77
N PHE A 149 5.37 -8.90 -12.65
CA PHE A 149 4.94 -9.72 -11.53
C PHE A 149 3.42 -9.91 -11.58
N ASP A 150 2.97 -11.16 -11.60
CA ASP A 150 1.58 -11.55 -11.40
C ASP A 150 1.43 -12.03 -9.95
N SER A 151 0.73 -11.25 -9.12
CA SER A 151 0.57 -11.51 -7.70
C SER A 151 -0.39 -12.67 -7.39
N LYS A 152 -1.24 -13.05 -8.35
CA LYS A 152 -2.27 -14.09 -8.22
C LYS A 152 -1.75 -15.46 -8.62
N GLN A 153 -0.91 -15.52 -9.64
CA GLN A 153 -0.15 -16.72 -10.02
C GLN A 153 1.17 -16.83 -9.22
N GLN A 154 1.63 -15.73 -8.61
CA GLN A 154 2.94 -15.57 -7.99
C GLN A 154 4.07 -15.92 -8.96
N MET A 155 3.91 -15.43 -10.20
CA MET A 155 4.86 -15.60 -11.29
C MET A 155 5.56 -14.27 -11.60
N LEU A 156 6.84 -14.34 -11.92
CA LEU A 156 7.67 -13.19 -12.28
C LEU A 156 8.34 -13.48 -13.63
N ASP A 157 7.91 -12.77 -14.67
CA ASP A 157 8.49 -12.77 -16.02
C ASP A 157 9.56 -11.68 -16.08
N LEU A 158 10.82 -12.09 -16.22
CA LEU A 158 12.00 -11.23 -16.25
C LEU A 158 12.50 -11.12 -17.69
N ARG A 159 12.82 -9.89 -18.11
CA ARG A 159 13.28 -9.60 -19.47
C ARG A 159 14.40 -8.57 -19.49
N LYS A 160 15.39 -8.84 -20.35
CA LYS A 160 16.56 -8.01 -20.67
C LYS A 160 17.55 -7.84 -19.51
N ASP A 161 18.82 -7.99 -19.83
CA ASP A 161 19.96 -7.79 -18.93
C ASP A 161 19.82 -8.54 -17.60
N ILE A 162 19.37 -9.81 -17.64
CA ILE A 162 19.21 -10.61 -16.43
C ILE A 162 20.57 -11.14 -16.03
N PHE A 163 21.03 -10.78 -14.83
CA PHE A 163 22.32 -11.19 -14.29
C PHE A 163 22.13 -11.81 -12.91
N LEU A 164 22.56 -13.06 -12.74
CA LEU A 164 22.58 -13.75 -11.46
C LEU A 164 24.03 -13.86 -10.98
N GLN A 165 24.22 -13.71 -9.68
CA GLN A 165 25.49 -13.90 -9.00
C GLN A 165 25.26 -14.64 -7.69
N SER A 166 26.01 -15.72 -7.46
CA SER A 166 26.04 -16.43 -6.18
C SER A 166 27.23 -15.98 -5.33
N SER A 167 27.07 -15.96 -4.02
CA SER A 167 28.15 -15.78 -3.05
C SER A 167 29.25 -16.86 -3.15
N THR A 168 28.98 -17.99 -3.84
CA THR A 168 29.96 -19.05 -4.13
C THR A 168 30.76 -18.82 -5.41
N GLY A 169 30.57 -17.69 -6.11
CA GLY A 169 31.38 -17.29 -7.28
C GLY A 169 30.81 -17.69 -8.64
N TYR A 170 29.66 -18.36 -8.69
CA TYR A 170 28.92 -18.60 -9.94
C TYR A 170 28.24 -17.32 -10.44
N GLU A 171 28.27 -17.08 -11.75
CA GLU A 171 27.53 -16.01 -12.42
C GLU A 171 26.71 -16.60 -13.57
N ALA A 172 25.53 -16.05 -13.85
CA ALA A 172 24.74 -16.40 -15.04
C ALA A 172 24.14 -15.16 -15.72
N LYS A 173 24.03 -15.20 -17.04
CA LYS A 173 23.44 -14.15 -17.89
C LYS A 173 22.33 -14.75 -18.73
N LEU A 174 21.17 -14.10 -18.73
CA LEU A 174 19.99 -14.50 -19.46
C LEU A 174 19.31 -13.31 -20.14
N SER A 175 18.65 -13.57 -21.26
CA SER A 175 17.81 -12.59 -21.95
C SER A 175 16.37 -12.57 -21.42
N GLN A 176 15.85 -13.75 -21.03
CA GLN A 176 14.52 -13.95 -20.45
C GLN A 176 14.58 -14.99 -19.32
N ALA A 177 13.72 -14.88 -18.31
CA ALA A 177 13.50 -15.93 -17.33
C ALA A 177 12.09 -15.84 -16.73
N TYR A 178 11.41 -16.97 -16.57
CA TYR A 178 10.17 -17.08 -15.81
C TYR A 178 10.45 -17.71 -14.46
N VAL A 179 10.01 -17.05 -13.38
CA VAL A 179 10.12 -17.55 -12.00
C VAL A 179 8.71 -17.85 -11.47
N ASP A 180 8.47 -19.09 -11.07
CA ASP A 180 7.30 -19.51 -10.31
C ASP A 180 7.71 -19.60 -8.84
N ILE A 181 7.28 -18.60 -8.05
CA ILE A 181 7.67 -18.47 -6.64
C ILE A 181 7.02 -19.58 -5.78
N ASN A 182 5.84 -20.05 -6.17
CA ASN A 182 5.09 -21.09 -5.47
C ASN A 182 5.67 -22.48 -5.66
N LYS A 183 6.25 -22.77 -6.84
CA LYS A 183 6.92 -24.05 -7.13
C LYS A 183 8.44 -23.99 -6.98
N GLY A 184 9.00 -22.85 -6.55
CA GLY A 184 10.45 -22.63 -6.52
C GLY A 184 11.14 -22.93 -7.85
N THR A 185 10.46 -22.69 -8.97
CA THR A 185 10.91 -23.14 -10.31
C THR A 185 11.31 -21.94 -11.15
N VAL A 186 12.44 -22.02 -11.85
CA VAL A 186 12.90 -20.99 -12.80
C VAL A 186 13.09 -21.62 -14.17
N THR A 187 12.61 -20.98 -15.23
CA THR A 187 12.76 -21.49 -16.61
C THR A 187 13.15 -20.38 -17.57
N SER A 188 14.21 -20.57 -18.34
CA SER A 188 14.51 -19.81 -19.55
C SER A 188 14.35 -20.71 -20.77
N ASP A 189 13.62 -20.22 -21.77
CA ASP A 189 13.53 -20.83 -23.09
C ASP A 189 14.41 -20.10 -24.14
N GLU A 190 15.19 -19.10 -23.70
CA GLU A 190 16.22 -18.39 -24.47
C GLU A 190 17.64 -18.68 -23.96
N HIS A 191 18.64 -18.42 -24.82
CA HIS A 191 20.07 -18.67 -24.58
C HIS A 191 20.56 -18.18 -23.20
N VAL A 192 21.36 -19.02 -22.56
CA VAL A 192 21.90 -18.83 -21.21
C VAL A 192 23.42 -19.00 -21.24
N ASP A 193 24.13 -18.01 -20.71
CA ASP A 193 25.58 -18.07 -20.45
C ASP A 193 25.83 -18.18 -18.95
N VAL A 194 26.53 -19.23 -18.52
CA VAL A 194 26.93 -19.47 -17.13
C VAL A 194 28.45 -19.47 -17.02
N LYS A 195 28.96 -18.81 -15.99
CA LYS A 195 30.36 -18.80 -15.61
C LYS A 195 30.51 -19.60 -14.31
N LEU A 196 31.37 -20.61 -14.38
CA LEU A 196 31.75 -21.46 -13.27
C LEU A 196 33.11 -21.00 -12.71
N LEU A 197 33.45 -21.48 -11.52
CA LEU A 197 34.75 -21.24 -10.88
C LEU A 197 35.93 -21.64 -11.79
N ASN A 198 35.76 -22.69 -12.59
CA ASN A 198 36.77 -23.28 -13.46
C ASN A 198 36.34 -23.39 -14.94
N GLY A 199 35.44 -22.51 -15.42
CA GLY A 199 35.00 -22.59 -16.81
C GLY A 199 33.78 -21.76 -17.19
N THR A 200 33.26 -22.02 -18.38
CA THR A 200 31.98 -21.49 -18.86
C THR A 200 31.10 -22.61 -19.39
N LEU A 201 29.78 -22.40 -19.31
CA LEU A 201 28.76 -23.27 -19.86
C LEU A 201 27.74 -22.41 -20.61
N THR A 202 27.36 -22.81 -21.81
CA THR A 202 26.33 -22.15 -22.62
C THR A 202 25.27 -23.15 -23.03
N ALA A 203 23.99 -22.75 -23.04
CA ALA A 203 22.88 -23.62 -23.42
C ALA A 203 21.70 -22.81 -23.99
N ASP A 204 20.85 -23.45 -24.81
CA ASP A 204 19.66 -22.79 -25.36
C ASP A 204 18.58 -22.53 -24.30
N ARG A 205 18.55 -23.34 -23.23
CA ARG A 205 17.52 -23.29 -22.17
C ARG A 205 18.09 -23.67 -20.81
N LEU A 206 17.44 -23.13 -19.77
CA LEU A 206 17.70 -23.42 -18.36
C LEU A 206 16.39 -23.80 -17.67
N ARG A 207 16.41 -24.83 -16.83
CA ARG A 207 15.36 -25.12 -15.84
C ARG A 207 15.98 -25.35 -14.46
N ILE A 208 15.55 -24.59 -13.47
CA ILE A 208 15.84 -24.77 -12.06
C ILE A 208 14.57 -25.32 -11.41
N ILE A 209 14.70 -26.40 -10.66
CA ILE A 209 13.59 -27.16 -10.06
C ILE A 209 13.87 -27.29 -8.55
N ASN A 210 12.80 -27.42 -7.74
CA ASN A 210 12.88 -27.56 -6.28
C ASN A 210 13.76 -26.47 -5.64
N SER A 211 13.49 -25.21 -5.99
CA SER A 211 14.12 -24.02 -5.41
C SER A 211 15.65 -23.92 -5.54
N GLY A 212 16.27 -24.68 -6.44
CA GLY A 212 17.72 -24.70 -6.64
C GLY A 212 18.39 -26.06 -6.48
N GLU A 213 17.69 -27.07 -5.96
CA GLU A 213 18.22 -28.44 -5.80
C GLU A 213 18.71 -29.03 -7.13
N VAL A 214 17.94 -28.82 -8.21
CA VAL A 214 18.25 -29.36 -9.54
C VAL A 214 18.31 -28.24 -10.56
N VAL A 215 19.48 -28.09 -11.18
CA VAL A 215 19.73 -27.18 -12.31
C VAL A 215 19.95 -28.01 -13.56
N ARG A 216 19.09 -27.84 -14.57
CA ARG A 216 19.13 -28.56 -15.85
C ARG A 216 19.31 -27.59 -17.01
N PHE A 217 20.28 -27.87 -17.87
CA PHE A 217 20.51 -27.17 -19.13
C PHE A 217 20.03 -28.04 -20.29
N GLU A 218 19.36 -27.45 -21.27
CA GLU A 218 18.78 -28.15 -22.42
C GLU A 218 19.08 -27.39 -23.72
N GLY A 219 19.36 -28.13 -24.80
CA GLY A 219 19.68 -27.55 -26.10
C GLY A 219 21.11 -27.00 -26.20
N ASN A 220 21.84 -27.43 -27.23
CA ASN A 220 23.21 -27.02 -27.58
C ASN A 220 24.15 -26.74 -26.38
N VAL A 221 24.13 -27.65 -25.38
CA VAL A 221 24.90 -27.46 -24.15
C VAL A 221 26.39 -27.64 -24.44
N VAL A 222 27.15 -26.55 -24.36
CA VAL A 222 28.62 -26.53 -24.52
C VAL A 222 29.23 -26.13 -23.19
N MET A 223 30.17 -26.94 -22.70
CA MET A 223 30.88 -26.69 -21.44
C MET A 223 32.39 -26.65 -21.70
N ASN A 224 33.02 -25.53 -21.36
CA ASN A 224 34.45 -25.29 -21.50
C ASN A 224 35.08 -25.21 -20.11
N LEU A 225 35.80 -26.25 -19.69
CA LEU A 225 36.53 -26.27 -18.42
C LEU A 225 38.00 -25.91 -18.64
N ILE A 226 38.50 -24.98 -17.82
CA ILE A 226 39.94 -24.77 -17.64
C ILE A 226 40.42 -25.72 -16.54
N MET A 227 41.25 -26.68 -16.92
CA MET A 227 41.97 -27.51 -15.96
C MET A 227 43.14 -26.69 -15.41
N GLU A 228 43.18 -26.50 -14.10
CA GLU A 228 44.33 -25.90 -13.44
C GLU A 228 45.45 -26.95 -13.40
N THR A 229 46.34 -26.90 -14.40
CA THR A 229 47.53 -27.74 -14.44
C THR A 229 48.29 -27.55 -13.13
N PRO A 230 48.54 -28.61 -12.33
CA PRO A 230 49.33 -28.47 -11.11
C PRO A 230 50.63 -27.77 -11.44
N ALA A 231 50.96 -26.71 -10.71
CA ALA A 231 52.22 -26.00 -10.90
C ALA A 231 53.34 -27.03 -10.92
N ALA A 232 54.07 -27.10 -12.04
CA ALA A 232 55.23 -28.00 -12.14
C ALA A 232 56.13 -27.67 -10.95
N PRO A 233 56.58 -28.68 -10.16
CA PRO A 233 57.37 -28.42 -8.97
C PRO A 233 58.55 -27.52 -9.38
N GLU A 234 58.68 -26.38 -8.70
CA GLU A 234 59.77 -25.44 -8.98
C GLU A 234 61.08 -26.21 -9.00
N PRO A 235 61.94 -26.04 -10.03
CA PRO A 235 63.21 -26.74 -10.07
C PRO A 235 63.99 -26.38 -8.81
N GLU A 236 64.18 -27.39 -7.97
CA GLU A 236 64.87 -27.31 -6.68
C GLU A 236 66.22 -26.59 -6.91
N PRO A 237 66.53 -25.50 -6.19
CA PRO A 237 67.67 -24.67 -6.54
C PRO A 237 68.96 -25.49 -6.63
N GLU A 238 69.55 -25.58 -7.83
CA GLU A 238 70.76 -26.37 -8.06
C GLU A 238 71.83 -25.95 -7.05
N ALA A 239 72.20 -26.89 -6.17
CA ALA A 239 73.21 -26.64 -5.16
C ALA A 239 74.50 -26.18 -5.85
N PRO A 240 75.10 -25.04 -5.42
CA PRO A 240 76.20 -24.42 -6.15
C PRO A 240 77.37 -25.40 -6.29
N THR A 241 77.69 -25.75 -7.53
CA THR A 241 78.72 -26.75 -7.85
C THR A 241 80.06 -26.38 -7.22
N ALA A 242 80.57 -27.25 -6.34
CA ALA A 242 81.84 -27.02 -5.66
C ALA A 242 83.00 -26.82 -6.67
N PRO A 243 83.93 -25.88 -6.42
CA PRO A 243 85.05 -25.64 -7.33
C PRO A 243 85.94 -26.88 -7.48
N LYS A 244 86.14 -27.33 -8.72
CA LYS A 244 87.06 -28.44 -9.02
C LYS A 244 88.50 -28.04 -8.67
N THR A 245 89.02 -28.57 -7.56
CA THR A 245 90.43 -28.43 -7.17
C THR A 245 91.32 -29.03 -8.24
N ARG A 246 92.15 -28.20 -8.90
CA ARG A 246 93.20 -28.68 -9.82
C ARG A 246 94.25 -29.46 -9.02
N SER A 247 94.22 -30.78 -9.12
CA SER A 247 95.31 -31.64 -8.68
C SER A 247 96.57 -31.39 -9.53
N VAL A 248 97.53 -30.62 -9.00
CA VAL A 248 98.86 -30.48 -9.60
C VAL A 248 99.66 -31.74 -9.25
N THR A 249 99.65 -32.71 -10.17
CA THR A 249 100.46 -33.92 -10.04
C THR A 249 101.94 -33.58 -10.28
N GLY A 250 102.70 -33.43 -9.20
CA GLY A 250 104.14 -33.27 -9.27
C GLY A 250 104.82 -34.52 -9.83
N LYS A 251 105.32 -34.45 -11.07
CA LYS A 251 106.10 -35.53 -11.68
C LYS A 251 107.57 -35.42 -11.27
N SER A 252 107.92 -36.03 -10.15
CA SER A 252 109.31 -36.28 -9.79
C SER A 252 109.95 -37.27 -10.77
N ALA A 253 110.97 -36.84 -11.50
CA ALA A 253 111.90 -37.73 -12.20
C ALA A 253 113.30 -37.09 -12.20
N ASN A 254 114.29 -37.87 -11.79
CA ASN A 254 115.66 -37.45 -11.47
C ASN A 254 116.63 -37.81 -12.62
N THR A 255 117.89 -37.34 -12.50
CA THR A 255 119.09 -37.89 -13.19
C THR A 255 119.23 -37.40 -14.64
N LYS A 256 120.41 -36.99 -15.15
CA LYS A 256 121.80 -37.17 -14.68
C LYS A 256 122.65 -35.93 -14.97
#